data_AF-A0A2T4GRJ1-F1
#
_entry.id   AF-A0A2T4GRJ1-F1
#
_cell.length_a   1.000
_cell.length_b   1.000
_cell.length_c   1.000
_cell.angle_alpha   90.00
_cell.angle_beta   90.00
_cell.angle_gamma   90.00
#
_symmetry.space_group_name_H-M   'P 1'
#
loop_
_entity.id
_entity.type
_entity.pdbx_description
1 polymer ?
#
loop_
_entity_poly.entity_id
_entity_poly.type
_entity_poly.pdbx_seq_one_letter_code
_entity_poly.pdbx_strand_id
1 'polypeptide(L)'
;MFQGWTQFHRLKEHIFRKHCIPRYKCSRCLSCFDNSDGLEGHIRSVEPCKLRESTEVEGINAEQERRLRTRKRTKTEADSNEVVRDTQRWYEMYKIIFPDADVQTISPYNDYNNGAYTAVGSSETIADYSKFIDGGIPSEVQNKLQATINRELGCSELDVRRIIDILPILQQTLLQSFQNQNDN
;
A
#
# COMPACT_ATOMS: atom_id res chain seq x y z
N MET A 1 -2.10 14.72 10.24
CA MET A 1 -3.30 13.98 10.68
C MET A 1 -4.14 13.71 9.43
N PHE A 2 -4.12 12.49 8.89
CA PHE A 2 -4.89 12.17 7.69
C PHE A 2 -6.36 12.01 8.07
N GLN A 3 -7.19 12.99 7.73
CA GLN A 3 -8.65 12.83 7.78
C GLN A 3 -9.06 11.89 6.65
N GLY A 4 -9.72 10.78 7.00
CA GLY A 4 -10.31 9.86 6.02
C GLY A 4 -11.36 10.56 5.14
N TRP A 5 -11.69 9.94 4.01
CA TRP A 5 -12.69 10.46 3.09
C TRP A 5 -14.10 10.23 3.64
N THR A 6 -14.86 11.31 3.88
CA THR A 6 -16.23 11.22 4.41
C THR A 6 -17.26 10.84 3.34
N GLN A 7 -16.92 10.99 2.06
CA GLN A 7 -17.84 10.79 0.95
C GLN A 7 -17.16 10.02 -0.20
N PHE A 8 -17.83 8.96 -0.66
CA PHE A 8 -17.31 8.05 -1.69
C PHE A 8 -17.01 8.74 -3.04
N HIS A 9 -17.73 9.83 -3.39
CA HIS A 9 -17.44 10.56 -4.62
C HIS A 9 -16.12 11.31 -4.57
N ARG A 10 -15.72 11.84 -3.40
CA ARG A 10 -14.45 12.55 -3.23
C ARG A 10 -13.27 11.61 -3.40
N LEU A 11 -13.39 10.40 -2.84
CA LEU A 11 -12.41 9.33 -3.03
C LEU A 11 -12.26 8.97 -4.52
N LYS A 12 -13.37 8.75 -5.23
CA LYS A 12 -13.31 8.47 -6.68
C LYS A 12 -12.70 9.61 -7.49
N GLU A 13 -13.06 10.86 -7.18
CA GLU A 13 -12.48 12.03 -7.83
C GLU A 13 -10.96 12.07 -7.65
N HIS A 14 -10.47 11.83 -6.43
CA HIS A 14 -9.05 11.74 -6.13
C HIS A 14 -8.37 10.61 -6.91
N ILE A 15 -8.95 9.41 -6.90
CA ILE A 15 -8.46 8.25 -7.65
C ILE A 15 -8.30 8.58 -9.13
N PHE A 16 -9.34 9.14 -9.76
CA PHE A 16 -9.29 9.50 -11.18
C PHE A 16 -8.29 10.61 -11.49
N ARG A 17 -8.06 11.55 -10.57
CA ARG A 17 -7.15 12.68 -10.79
C ARG A 17 -5.69 12.37 -10.49
N LYS A 18 -5.41 11.46 -9.55
CA LYS A 18 -4.06 11.23 -9.01
C LYS A 18 -3.48 9.88 -9.36
N HIS A 19 -4.32 8.88 -9.63
CA HIS A 19 -3.87 7.50 -9.80
C HIS A 19 -4.16 6.93 -11.20
N CYS A 20 -5.04 7.54 -12.00
CA CYS A 20 -5.23 7.11 -13.39
C CYS A 20 -4.06 7.51 -14.27
N ILE A 21 -3.61 6.54 -15.09
CA ILE A 21 -2.59 6.79 -16.10
C ILE A 21 -3.18 7.78 -17.12
N PRO A 22 -2.51 8.90 -17.41
CA PRO A 22 -2.99 9.88 -18.37
C PRO A 22 -3.23 9.25 -19.75
N ARG A 23 -4.39 9.55 -20.35
CA ARG A 23 -4.80 8.96 -21.64
C ARG A 23 -3.85 9.28 -22.78
N TYR A 24 -3.31 10.50 -22.78
CA TYR A 24 -2.39 10.95 -23.81
C TYR A 24 -0.96 10.95 -23.25
N LYS A 25 -0.37 9.76 -23.12
CA LYS A 25 0.99 9.58 -22.61
C LYS A 25 1.88 8.97 -23.68
N CYS A 26 3.06 9.55 -23.90
CA CYS A 26 4.03 8.99 -24.83
C CYS A 26 4.69 7.72 -24.25
N SER A 27 4.76 6.66 -25.06
CA SER A 27 5.39 5.39 -24.66
C SER A 27 6.92 5.46 -24.54
N ARG A 28 7.56 6.43 -25.20
CA ARG A 28 9.02 6.59 -25.20
C ARG A 28 9.52 7.44 -24.03
N CYS A 29 9.04 8.67 -23.92
CA CYS A 29 9.54 9.61 -22.91
C CYS A 29 8.66 9.71 -21.66
N LEU A 30 7.49 9.05 -21.66
CA LEU A 30 6.49 9.06 -20.58
C LEU A 30 5.86 10.44 -20.30
N SER A 31 6.08 11.42 -21.18
CA SER A 31 5.43 12.74 -21.11
C SER A 31 3.94 12.63 -21.35
N CYS A 32 3.17 13.45 -20.65
CA CYS A 32 1.72 13.51 -20.74
C CYS A 32 1.30 14.75 -21.54
N PHE A 33 0.21 14.63 -22.30
CA PHE A 33 -0.35 15.64 -23.18
C PHE A 33 -1.82 15.87 -22.84
N ASP A 34 -2.35 17.03 -23.22
CA ASP A 34 -3.74 17.39 -22.91
C ASP A 34 -4.75 16.76 -23.88
N ASN A 35 -4.33 16.49 -25.11
CA ASN A 35 -5.19 15.97 -26.18
C ASN A 35 -4.44 15.00 -27.10
N SER A 36 -5.22 14.30 -27.95
CA SER A 36 -4.70 13.33 -28.92
C SER A 36 -3.76 13.98 -29.92
N ASP A 37 -4.10 15.18 -30.40
CA ASP A 37 -3.32 15.89 -31.41
C ASP A 37 -1.92 16.28 -30.89
N GLY A 38 -1.81 16.67 -29.62
CA GLY A 38 -0.54 16.98 -28.97
C GLY A 38 0.35 15.75 -28.83
N LEU A 39 -0.24 14.59 -28.50
CA LEU A 39 0.49 13.33 -28.47
C LEU A 39 0.92 12.89 -29.88
N GLU A 40 0.03 12.96 -30.87
CA GLU A 40 0.36 12.62 -32.26
C GLU A 40 1.45 13.53 -32.82
N GLY A 41 1.34 14.84 -32.61
CA GLY A 41 2.34 15.82 -33.02
C GLY A 41 3.70 15.55 -32.37
N HIS A 42 3.72 15.15 -31.10
CA HIS A 42 4.95 14.74 -30.43
C HIS A 42 5.55 13.46 -31.01
N ILE A 43 4.73 12.43 -31.27
CA ILE A 43 5.20 11.16 -31.85
C ILE A 43 5.72 11.36 -33.29
N ARG A 44 5.11 12.27 -34.04
CA ARG A 44 5.48 12.61 -35.44
C ARG A 44 6.56 13.69 -35.55
N SER A 45 7.08 14.19 -34.44
CA SER A 45 8.19 15.15 -34.45
C SER A 45 9.39 14.60 -35.22
N VAL A 46 10.03 15.48 -36.00
CA VAL A 46 11.25 15.13 -36.77
C VAL A 46 12.33 14.60 -35.83
N GLU A 47 12.48 15.25 -34.67
CA GLU A 47 13.37 14.79 -33.61
C GLU A 47 12.64 13.82 -32.69
N PRO A 48 13.09 12.55 -32.57
CA PRO A 48 12.48 11.56 -31.71
C PRO A 48 12.76 11.89 -30.24
N CYS A 49 11.75 11.76 -29.38
CA CYS A 49 11.92 11.97 -27.96
C CYS A 49 12.83 10.92 -27.30
N LYS A 50 13.49 11.34 -26.21
CA LYS A 50 14.42 10.49 -25.45
C LYS A 50 13.66 9.33 -24.81
N LEU A 51 14.10 8.11 -25.10
CA LEU A 51 13.58 6.91 -24.48
C LEU A 51 13.93 6.94 -22.99
N ARG A 52 12.91 6.82 -22.14
CA ARG A 52 13.04 6.65 -20.70
C ARG A 52 12.70 5.21 -20.38
N GLU A 53 13.58 4.55 -19.63
CA GLU A 53 13.36 3.19 -19.17
C GLU A 53 12.09 3.16 -18.31
N SER A 54 11.10 2.37 -18.71
CA SER A 54 9.84 2.26 -17.99
C SER A 54 10.07 1.40 -16.76
N THR A 55 10.23 2.03 -15.60
CA THR A 55 9.77 1.41 -14.36
C THR A 55 8.28 1.10 -14.55
N GLU A 56 7.87 -0.11 -14.13
CA GLU A 56 6.49 -0.61 -14.20
C GLU A 56 5.49 0.54 -14.07
N VAL A 57 4.57 0.67 -15.02
CA VAL A 57 3.68 1.83 -15.07
C VAL A 57 2.74 1.77 -13.88
N GLU A 58 3.15 2.43 -12.80
CA GLU A 58 2.41 2.53 -11.56
C GLU A 58 1.17 3.40 -11.81
N GLY A 59 -0.01 2.81 -11.63
CA GLY A 59 -1.29 3.50 -11.76
C GLY A 59 -2.42 2.66 -12.33
N ILE A 60 -3.62 3.25 -12.31
CA ILE A 60 -4.85 2.66 -12.83
C ILE A 60 -4.85 2.75 -14.34
N ASN A 61 -4.84 1.59 -15.00
CA ASN A 61 -4.87 1.49 -16.45
C ASN A 61 -6.26 1.80 -17.03
N ALA A 62 -6.33 1.96 -18.35
CA ALA A 62 -7.58 2.34 -19.04
C ALA A 62 -8.72 1.34 -18.82
N GLU A 63 -8.43 0.04 -18.68
CA GLU A 63 -9.44 -0.98 -18.43
C GLU A 63 -9.96 -0.91 -16.99
N GLN A 64 -9.06 -0.71 -16.01
CA GLN A 64 -9.45 -0.46 -14.62
C GLN A 64 -10.27 0.84 -14.50
N GLU A 65 -9.87 1.92 -15.16
CA GLU A 65 -10.63 3.18 -15.21
C GLU A 65 -12.04 2.94 -15.78
N ARG A 66 -12.14 2.20 -16.89
CA ARG A 66 -13.43 1.85 -17.51
C ARG A 66 -14.31 1.08 -16.52
N ARG A 67 -13.79 0.04 -15.88
CA ARG A 67 -14.50 -0.75 -14.86
C ARG A 67 -14.97 0.09 -13.68
N LEU A 68 -14.17 1.06 -13.23
CA LEU A 68 -14.54 2.01 -12.18
C LEU A 68 -15.69 2.95 -12.59
N ARG A 69 -15.81 3.27 -13.89
CA ARG A 69 -16.87 4.14 -14.44
C ARG A 69 -18.16 3.41 -14.78
N THR A 70 -18.11 2.19 -15.31
CA THR A 70 -19.27 1.48 -15.90
C THR A 70 -20.15 0.75 -14.88
N ARG A 71 -20.14 1.14 -13.61
CA ARG A 71 -20.80 0.37 -12.54
C ARG A 71 -22.29 0.13 -12.82
N LYS A 72 -22.69 -1.14 -12.86
CA LYS A 72 -24.09 -1.57 -12.91
C LYS A 72 -24.63 -1.59 -11.48
N ARG A 73 -25.69 -0.83 -11.21
CA ARG A 73 -26.46 -0.97 -9.96
C ARG A 73 -27.05 -2.37 -9.90
N THR A 74 -26.73 -3.13 -8.86
CA THR A 74 -27.42 -4.39 -8.59
C THR A 74 -28.76 -4.11 -7.91
N LYS A 75 -29.77 -4.97 -8.13
CA LYS A 75 -31.09 -4.81 -7.47
C LYS A 75 -30.99 -4.87 -5.94
N THR A 76 -30.06 -5.65 -5.41
CA THR A 76 -29.79 -5.83 -3.98
C THR A 76 -29.26 -4.56 -3.29
N GLU A 77 -28.63 -3.64 -4.03
CA GLU A 77 -28.22 -2.34 -3.52
C GLU A 77 -29.39 -1.37 -3.33
N ALA A 78 -30.55 -1.60 -3.95
CA ALA A 78 -31.69 -0.69 -3.80
C ALA A 78 -32.32 -0.77 -2.41
N ASP A 79 -32.27 -1.95 -1.78
CA ASP A 79 -32.99 -2.25 -0.53
C ASP A 79 -32.09 -2.20 0.72
N SER A 80 -30.78 -1.99 0.55
CA SER A 80 -29.81 -1.89 1.66
C SER A 80 -29.63 -0.46 2.17
N ASN A 81 -29.31 -0.34 3.47
CA ASN A 81 -28.99 0.95 4.08
C ASN A 81 -27.73 1.60 3.47
N GLU A 82 -27.57 2.91 3.64
CA GLU A 82 -26.50 3.68 2.98
C GLU A 82 -25.10 3.17 3.34
N VAL A 83 -24.89 2.81 4.60
CA VAL A 83 -23.60 2.32 5.11
C VAL A 83 -23.18 1.04 4.39
N VAL A 84 -24.05 0.02 4.35
CA VAL A 84 -23.76 -1.27 3.70
C VAL A 84 -23.47 -1.09 2.21
N ARG A 85 -24.22 -0.20 1.53
CA ARG A 85 -23.97 0.11 0.11
C ARG A 85 -22.62 0.76 -0.10
N ASP A 86 -22.22 1.70 0.76
CA ASP A 86 -20.94 2.40 0.62
C ASP A 86 -19.76 1.49 0.96
N THR A 87 -19.91 0.60 1.95
CA THR A 87 -18.96 -0.49 2.22
C THR A 87 -18.76 -1.38 1.00
N GLN A 88 -19.87 -1.89 0.43
CA GLN A 88 -19.83 -2.72 -0.77
C GLN A 88 -19.18 -1.95 -1.95
N ARG A 89 -19.53 -0.67 -2.10
CA ARG A 89 -18.96 0.20 -3.13
C ARG A 89 -17.46 0.38 -2.97
N TRP A 90 -16.96 0.44 -1.75
CA TRP A 90 -15.54 0.52 -1.48
C TRP A 90 -14.84 -0.77 -1.88
N TYR A 91 -15.38 -1.94 -1.49
CA TYR A 91 -14.77 -3.23 -1.78
C TYR A 91 -14.61 -3.53 -3.27
N GLU A 92 -15.64 -3.30 -4.09
CA GLU A 92 -15.48 -3.59 -5.52
C GLU A 92 -14.53 -2.60 -6.20
N MET A 93 -14.46 -1.35 -5.73
CA MET A 93 -13.48 -0.39 -6.22
C MET A 93 -12.06 -0.84 -5.85
N TYR A 94 -11.86 -1.25 -4.60
CA TYR A 94 -10.59 -1.77 -4.12
C TYR A 94 -10.12 -2.96 -4.97
N LYS A 95 -11.00 -3.94 -5.23
CA LYS A 95 -10.71 -5.11 -6.07
C LYS A 95 -10.42 -4.77 -7.53
N ILE A 96 -10.94 -3.65 -8.06
CA ILE A 96 -10.60 -3.19 -9.42
C ILE A 96 -9.18 -2.61 -9.44
N ILE A 97 -8.81 -1.83 -8.42
CA ILE A 97 -7.51 -1.15 -8.34
C ILE A 97 -6.40 -2.15 -7.99
N PHE A 98 -6.69 -3.08 -7.07
CA PHE A 98 -5.76 -4.08 -6.56
C PHE A 98 -6.34 -5.48 -6.76
N PRO A 99 -6.28 -6.03 -7.99
CA PRO A 99 -6.88 -7.33 -8.29
C PRO A 99 -6.22 -8.50 -7.54
N ASP A 100 -4.93 -8.38 -7.22
CA ASP A 100 -4.13 -9.42 -6.57
C ASP A 100 -4.13 -9.32 -5.04
N ALA A 101 -4.76 -8.27 -4.47
CA ALA A 101 -4.80 -8.06 -3.03
C ALA A 101 -5.89 -8.90 -2.37
N ASP A 102 -5.57 -9.44 -1.18
CA ASP A 102 -6.56 -10.14 -0.35
C ASP A 102 -7.51 -9.14 0.32
N VAL A 103 -8.70 -9.03 -0.26
CA VAL A 103 -9.76 -8.12 0.19
C VAL A 103 -10.24 -8.42 1.61
N GLN A 104 -10.04 -9.65 2.12
CA GLN A 104 -10.45 -10.04 3.48
C GLN A 104 -9.59 -9.40 4.57
N THR A 105 -8.39 -8.93 4.22
CA THR A 105 -7.43 -8.36 5.17
C THR A 105 -7.62 -6.86 5.40
N ILE A 106 -8.55 -6.21 4.70
CA ILE A 106 -8.63 -4.75 4.63
C ILE A 106 -10.03 -4.24 4.92
N SER A 107 -10.11 -3.29 5.85
CA SER A 107 -11.34 -2.59 6.23
C SER A 107 -11.46 -1.25 5.47
N PRO A 108 -12.65 -0.93 4.91
CA PRO A 108 -12.95 0.40 4.34
C PRO A 108 -12.88 1.53 5.36
N TYR A 109 -13.02 1.18 6.64
CA TYR A 109 -13.07 2.12 7.75
C TYR A 109 -11.68 2.25 8.36
N ASN A 110 -11.30 3.50 8.63
CA ASN A 110 -10.05 3.79 9.34
C ASN A 110 -10.24 3.39 10.81
N ASP A 111 -10.01 2.12 11.11
CA ASP A 111 -10.17 1.60 12.46
C ASP A 111 -9.20 2.29 13.43
N TYR A 112 -8.11 2.89 12.94
CA TYR A 112 -7.11 3.69 13.69
C TYR A 112 -7.64 4.88 14.50
N ASN A 113 -8.94 5.19 14.50
CA ASN A 113 -9.50 6.21 15.39
C ASN A 113 -10.59 5.68 16.34
N ASN A 114 -10.90 4.39 16.29
CA ASN A 114 -11.71 3.76 17.30
C ASN A 114 -10.77 3.38 18.44
N GLY A 115 -10.84 3.99 19.62
CA GLY A 115 -10.15 3.49 20.83
C GLY A 115 -10.54 2.05 21.25
N ALA A 116 -11.12 1.27 20.33
CA ALA A 116 -11.47 -0.11 20.42
C ALA A 116 -10.59 -1.07 19.58
N TYR A 117 -9.64 -0.61 18.74
CA TYR A 117 -8.52 -1.50 18.34
C TYR A 117 -7.48 -1.63 19.46
N THR A 118 -7.60 -0.82 20.53
CA THR A 118 -7.05 -1.14 21.86
C THR A 118 -7.99 -2.01 22.70
N ALA A 119 -9.15 -2.44 22.18
CA ALA A 119 -10.14 -3.25 22.90
C ALA A 119 -10.53 -4.57 22.22
N VAL A 120 -9.91 -4.93 21.08
CA VAL A 120 -9.73 -6.34 20.69
C VAL A 120 -8.37 -6.75 21.24
N GLY A 121 -8.32 -6.86 22.57
CA GLY A 121 -7.10 -7.04 23.33
C GLY A 121 -6.08 -5.92 23.08
N SER A 122 -6.06 -4.89 23.94
CA SER A 122 -4.77 -4.52 24.51
C SER A 122 -4.23 -5.77 25.22
N SER A 123 -3.76 -6.74 24.41
CA SER A 123 -3.01 -7.88 24.89
C SER A 123 -1.83 -7.23 25.57
N GLU A 124 -1.71 -7.41 26.88
CA GLU A 124 -0.52 -7.03 27.67
C GLU A 124 0.76 -7.14 26.83
N THR A 125 0.85 -8.22 26.04
CA THR A 125 1.91 -8.54 25.09
C THR A 125 2.34 -7.43 24.10
N ILE A 126 1.47 -6.66 23.45
CA ILE A 126 1.90 -5.65 22.44
C ILE A 126 2.43 -4.38 23.11
N ALA A 127 1.75 -3.93 24.17
CA ALA A 127 2.18 -2.78 24.94
C ALA A 127 3.50 -3.08 25.68
N ASP A 128 3.63 -4.29 26.21
CA ASP A 128 4.84 -4.75 26.88
C ASP A 128 5.98 -5.02 25.90
N TYR A 129 5.68 -5.52 24.69
CA TYR A 129 6.67 -5.62 23.62
C TYR A 129 7.18 -4.23 23.20
N SER A 130 6.30 -3.24 23.08
CA SER A 130 6.70 -1.85 22.80
C SER A 130 7.62 -1.29 23.90
N LYS A 131 7.28 -1.49 25.18
CA LYS A 131 8.14 -1.11 26.30
C LYS A 131 9.49 -1.82 26.29
N PHE A 132 9.54 -3.09 25.88
CA PHE A 132 10.79 -3.84 25.75
C PHE A 132 11.71 -3.24 24.68
N ILE A 133 11.15 -2.77 23.56
CA ILE A 133 11.94 -2.07 22.52
C ILE A 133 12.37 -0.69 23.01
N ASP A 134 11.46 0.07 23.62
CA ASP A 134 11.72 1.44 24.11
C ASP A 134 12.69 1.49 25.29
N GLY A 135 12.68 0.45 26.14
CA GLY A 135 13.60 0.27 27.27
C GLY A 135 15.02 -0.13 26.87
N GLY A 136 15.26 -0.39 25.59
CA GLY A 136 16.53 -0.80 25.04
C GLY A 136 16.67 -2.32 24.95
N ILE A 137 16.97 -2.81 23.75
CA ILE A 137 17.15 -4.24 23.47
C ILE A 137 18.34 -4.77 24.31
N PRO A 138 18.21 -5.88 25.06
CA PRO A 138 19.30 -6.44 25.85
C PRO A 138 20.54 -6.76 25.00
N SER A 139 21.74 -6.57 25.55
CA SER A 139 23.01 -6.73 24.81
C SER A 139 23.19 -8.12 24.19
N GLU A 140 22.67 -9.18 24.82
CA GLU A 140 22.73 -10.53 24.25
C GLU A 140 21.89 -10.64 22.96
N VAL A 141 20.72 -10.01 22.95
CA VAL A 141 19.83 -9.97 21.79
C VAL A 141 20.44 -9.08 20.70
N GLN A 142 21.02 -7.94 21.09
CA GLN A 142 21.77 -7.08 20.16
C GLN A 142 22.91 -7.85 19.46
N ASN A 143 23.68 -8.65 20.20
CA ASN A 143 24.75 -9.47 19.63
C ASN A 143 24.23 -10.52 18.64
N LYS A 144 23.08 -11.15 18.93
CA LYS A 144 22.43 -12.11 18.02
C LYS A 144 21.92 -11.43 16.74
N LEU A 145 21.31 -10.25 16.87
CA LEU A 145 20.85 -9.45 15.73
C LEU A 145 22.04 -9.00 14.88
N GLN A 146 23.10 -8.49 15.51
CA GLN A 146 24.30 -8.04 14.82
C GLN A 146 25.00 -9.19 14.09
N ALA A 147 25.09 -10.37 14.70
CA ALA A 147 25.63 -11.57 14.06
C ALA A 147 24.79 -12.00 12.85
N THR A 148 23.47 -11.91 12.95
CA THR A 148 22.54 -12.21 11.84
C THR A 148 22.70 -11.21 10.71
N ILE A 149 22.73 -9.91 11.01
CA ILE A 149 22.97 -8.84 10.02
C ILE A 149 24.31 -9.07 9.31
N ASN A 150 25.39 -9.32 10.06
CA ASN A 150 26.72 -9.54 9.50
C ASN A 150 26.81 -10.81 8.64
N ARG A 151 26.12 -11.89 9.04
CA ARG A 151 26.08 -13.15 8.30
C ARG A 151 25.30 -13.03 6.99
N GLU A 152 24.14 -12.38 7.02
CA GLU A 152 23.23 -12.36 5.87
C GLU A 152 23.55 -11.23 4.87
N LEU A 153 24.05 -10.08 5.34
CA LEU A 153 24.37 -8.96 4.45
C LEU A 153 25.81 -9.01 3.93
N GLY A 154 26.73 -9.64 4.67
CA GLY A 154 28.17 -9.55 4.41
C GLY A 154 28.67 -8.10 4.54
N CYS A 155 29.98 -7.88 4.64
CA CYS A 155 30.59 -6.54 4.76
C CYS A 155 30.52 -5.71 3.46
N SER A 156 29.37 -5.70 2.78
CA SER A 156 29.12 -5.02 1.51
C SER A 156 27.97 -4.00 1.63
N GLU A 157 27.96 -3.01 0.75
CA GLU A 157 26.97 -1.91 0.73
C GLU A 157 25.52 -2.44 0.88
N LEU A 158 24.79 -1.83 1.80
CA LEU A 158 23.44 -2.23 2.20
C LEU A 158 22.44 -1.93 1.07
N ASP A 159 22.05 -2.94 0.29
CA ASP A 159 20.92 -2.85 -0.64
C ASP A 159 19.59 -2.97 0.14
N VAL A 160 18.67 -2.03 -0.11
CA VAL A 160 17.32 -1.99 0.47
C VAL A 160 16.58 -3.32 0.29
N ARG A 161 16.77 -4.02 -0.83
CA ARG A 161 16.16 -5.33 -1.07
C ARG A 161 16.61 -6.37 -0.04
N ARG A 162 17.93 -6.42 0.23
CA ARG A 162 18.49 -7.36 1.19
C ARG A 162 18.08 -7.04 2.62
N ILE A 163 17.87 -5.76 2.95
CA ILE A 163 17.31 -5.35 4.25
C ILE A 163 15.89 -5.90 4.43
N ILE A 164 15.05 -5.79 3.40
CA ILE A 164 13.67 -6.30 3.43
C ILE A 164 13.66 -7.82 3.62
N ASP A 165 14.57 -8.54 2.95
CA ASP A 165 14.63 -10.00 3.03
C ASP A 165 15.02 -10.51 4.43
N ILE A 166 15.86 -9.78 5.16
CA ILE A 166 16.31 -10.18 6.51
C ILE A 166 15.39 -9.66 7.63
N LEU A 167 14.54 -8.67 7.35
CA LEU A 167 13.67 -8.03 8.34
C LEU A 167 12.79 -9.05 9.11
N PRO A 168 12.17 -10.07 8.45
CA PRO A 168 11.40 -11.08 9.16
C PRO A 168 12.25 -11.89 10.15
N ILE A 169 13.50 -12.19 9.82
CA ILE A 169 14.41 -12.97 10.68
C ILE A 169 14.77 -12.16 11.93
N LEU A 170 15.04 -10.87 11.77
CA LEU A 170 15.32 -9.96 12.89
C LEU A 170 14.11 -9.80 13.80
N GLN A 171 12.91 -9.63 13.22
CA GLN A 171 11.67 -9.53 13.97
C GLN A 171 11.38 -10.80 14.78
N GLN A 172 11.57 -11.98 14.20
CA GLN A 172 11.40 -13.26 14.91
C GLN A 172 12.39 -13.40 16.08
N THR A 173 13.64 -13.00 15.88
CA THR A 173 14.67 -13.05 16.93
C THR A 173 14.32 -12.14 18.12
N LEU A 174 13.81 -10.93 17.84
CA LEU A 174 13.34 -9.99 18.86
C LEU A 174 12.12 -10.53 19.62
N LEU A 175 11.13 -11.05 18.89
CA LEU A 175 9.89 -11.56 19.47
C LEU A 175 10.15 -12.76 20.39
N GLN A 176 11.00 -13.69 19.96
CA GLN A 176 11.37 -14.85 20.76
C GLN A 176 12.14 -14.44 22.03
N SER A 177 12.99 -13.41 21.93
CA SER A 177 13.72 -12.89 23.09
C SER A 177 12.80 -12.24 24.12
N PHE A 178 11.77 -11.52 23.67
CA PHE A 178 10.74 -10.95 24.53
C PHE A 178 9.91 -12.04 25.23
N GLN A 179 9.49 -13.09 24.50
CA GLN A 179 8.75 -14.21 25.08
C GLN A 179 9.56 -14.92 26.17
N ASN A 180 10.84 -15.20 25.90
CA ASN A 180 11.73 -15.85 26.86
C ASN A 180 12.02 -15.01 28.13
N GLN A 181 11.84 -13.69 28.07
CA GLN A 181 11.98 -12.82 29.25
C GLN A 181 10.73 -12.77 30.12
N ASN A 182 9.56 -13.02 29.53
CA ASN A 182 8.30 -13.05 30.27
C ASN A 182 8.00 -14.43 30.89
N ASP A 183 8.66 -15.49 30.41
CA ASP A 183 8.50 -16.87 30.92
C ASP A 183 9.45 -17.22 32.11
N ASN A 184 10.30 -16.28 32.54
CA ASN A 184 11.28 -16.42 33.64
C ASN A 184 10.94 -15.52 34.83
#